data_AF-A0A3P6RG02-F1
#
_entry.id   AF-A0A3P6RG02-F1
#
_cell.length_a   1.000
_cell.length_b   1.000
_cell.length_c   1.000
_cell.angle_alpha   90.00
_cell.angle_beta   90.00
_cell.angle_gamma   90.00
#
_symmetry.space_group_name_H-M   'P 1'
#
loop_
_entity.id
_entity.type
_entity.pdbx_description
1 polymer ?
#
loop_
_entity_poly.entity_id
_entity_poly.type
_entity_poly.pdbx_seq_one_letter_code
_entity_poly.pdbx_strand_id
1 'polypeptide(L)'
;MDTLMMTGNNFGDVSDGLFTEGEHHRSLSLMNLSRNGITKISSDTFKGTPSVQFLYLKDNDIKHAGRYPFEPMERSAIFFFLFFNIMTE
;
A
#
# COMPACT_ATOMS: atom_id res chain seq x y z
N MET A 1 -0.64 16.70 -7.96
CA MET A 1 0.01 15.47 -7.47
C MET A 1 -0.22 15.45 -5.99
N ASP A 2 -1.25 14.74 -5.54
CA ASP A 2 -1.57 14.69 -4.11
C ASP A 2 -0.75 13.57 -3.48
N THR A 3 -0.26 13.85 -2.27
CA THR A 3 0.69 13.02 -1.56
C THR A 3 0.20 12.76 -0.15
N LEU A 4 0.26 11.50 0.28
CA LEU A 4 -0.05 11.06 1.63
C LEU A 4 1.20 10.47 2.25
N MET A 5 1.67 11.09 3.34
CA MET A 5 2.80 10.62 4.14
C MET A 5 2.27 10.12 5.48
N MET A 6 2.38 8.81 5.71
CA MET A 6 1.97 8.19 6.97
C MET A 6 3.12 7.35 7.53
N THR A 7 4.33 7.90 7.60
CA THR A 7 5.52 7.15 8.02
C THR A 7 5.73 7.17 9.53
N GLY A 8 6.29 6.10 10.09
CA GLY A 8 6.66 6.04 11.52
C GLY A 8 5.50 5.68 12.45
N ASN A 9 4.46 5.03 11.93
CA ASN A 9 3.34 4.49 12.70
C ASN A 9 3.55 2.99 13.02
N ASN A 10 2.52 2.34 13.54
CA ASN A 10 2.52 0.90 13.85
C ASN A 10 1.22 0.25 13.37
N PHE A 11 1.03 0.19 12.04
CA PHE A 11 -0.21 -0.31 11.44
C PHE A 11 -0.39 -1.82 11.58
N GLY A 12 0.70 -2.61 11.58
CA GLY A 12 0.60 -4.05 11.77
C GLY A 12 -0.14 -4.75 10.62
N ASP A 13 -1.20 -5.48 10.94
CA ASP A 13 -2.02 -6.16 9.93
C ASP A 13 -3.00 -5.16 9.30
N VAL A 14 -2.87 -4.95 7.98
CA VAL A 14 -3.72 -4.02 7.23
C VAL A 14 -4.54 -4.72 6.15
N SER A 15 -4.70 -6.04 6.26
CA SER A 15 -5.42 -6.86 5.27
C SER A 15 -6.88 -6.46 5.13
N ASP A 16 -7.48 -5.85 6.14
CA ASP A 16 -8.92 -5.55 6.16
C ASP A 16 -9.22 -4.13 5.63
N GLY A 17 -8.20 -3.47 5.07
CA GLY A 17 -8.28 -2.10 4.57
C GLY A 17 -7.54 -1.10 5.46
N LEU A 18 -6.79 -0.19 4.83
CA LEU A 18 -6.28 1.02 5.50
C LEU A 18 -7.24 2.19 5.39
N PHE A 19 -8.04 2.19 4.34
CA PHE A 19 -9.05 3.20 4.03
C PHE A 19 -10.40 2.51 4.13
N THR A 20 -11.31 3.06 4.95
CA THR A 20 -12.62 2.45 5.17
C THR A 20 -13.43 2.37 3.88
N GLU A 21 -14.31 1.39 3.77
CA GLU A 21 -15.22 1.31 2.61
C GLU A 21 -16.00 2.62 2.44
N GLY A 22 -15.85 3.25 1.27
CA GLY A 22 -16.45 4.54 0.93
C GLY A 22 -15.48 5.70 0.81
N GLU A 23 -14.26 5.60 1.36
CA GLU A 23 -13.21 6.60 1.16
C GLU A 23 -12.49 6.34 -0.17
N HIS A 24 -12.74 7.20 -1.16
CA HIS A 24 -12.11 7.09 -2.48
C HIS A 24 -11.21 8.30 -2.75
N HIS A 25 -9.91 8.13 -2.52
CA HIS A 25 -8.90 9.15 -2.77
C HIS A 25 -8.42 9.12 -4.23
N ARG A 26 -9.31 9.51 -5.15
CA ARG A 26 -9.04 9.49 -6.62
C ARG A 26 -8.00 10.52 -7.08
N SER A 27 -7.65 11.50 -6.25
CA SER A 27 -6.59 12.46 -6.58
C SER A 27 -5.22 12.05 -6.03
N LEU A 28 -5.19 11.06 -5.12
CA LEU A 28 -3.98 10.64 -4.45
C LEU A 28 -3.07 9.89 -5.43
N SER A 29 -1.89 10.44 -5.64
CA SER A 29 -0.93 9.97 -6.63
C SER A 29 0.30 9.31 -6.00
N LEU A 30 0.66 9.70 -4.78
CA LEU A 30 1.78 9.13 -4.03
C LEU A 30 1.35 8.80 -2.59
N MET A 31 1.69 7.60 -2.15
CA MET A 31 1.47 7.15 -0.78
C MET A 31 2.77 6.59 -0.21
N ASN A 32 3.19 7.13 0.93
CA ASN A 32 4.33 6.61 1.68
C ASN A 32 3.88 6.00 3.00
N LEU A 33 3.97 4.67 3.07
CA LEU A 33 3.69 3.83 4.22
C LEU A 33 4.97 3.21 4.79
N SER A 34 6.12 3.82 4.56
CA SER A 34 7.39 3.28 5.04
C SER A 34 7.47 3.35 6.57
N ARG A 35 8.17 2.39 7.20
CA ARG A 35 8.39 2.36 8.66
C ARG A 35 7.09 2.31 9.47
N ASN A 36 6.16 1.45 9.07
CA ASN A 36 4.87 1.30 9.73
C ASN A 36 4.64 -0.07 10.38
N GLY A 37 5.64 -0.95 10.36
CA GLY A 37 5.50 -2.31 10.88
C GLY A 37 4.40 -3.12 10.19
N ILE A 38 4.10 -2.83 8.91
CA ILE A 38 3.05 -3.55 8.19
C ILE A 38 3.48 -5.00 8.01
N THR A 39 2.62 -5.94 8.43
CA THR A 39 2.91 -7.39 8.39
C THR A 39 2.14 -8.13 7.31
N LYS A 40 0.95 -7.65 6.94
CA LYS A 40 0.14 -8.23 5.86
C LYS A 40 -0.57 -7.17 5.04
N ILE A 41 -0.72 -7.43 3.74
CA ILE A 41 -1.49 -6.62 2.79
C ILE A 41 -2.44 -7.52 1.99
N SER A 42 -3.55 -6.98 1.49
CA SER A 42 -4.53 -7.68 0.66
C SER A 42 -5.06 -6.78 -0.47
N SER A 43 -5.97 -7.31 -1.30
CA SER A 43 -6.71 -6.51 -2.29
C SER A 43 -7.62 -5.46 -1.66
N ASP A 44 -7.96 -5.57 -0.37
CA ASP A 44 -8.77 -4.58 0.32
C ASP A 44 -7.93 -3.43 0.88
N THR A 45 -6.64 -3.67 1.18
CA THR A 45 -5.72 -2.66 1.73
C THR A 45 -5.70 -1.36 0.92
N PHE A 46 -5.70 -1.43 -0.42
CA PHE A 46 -5.56 -0.28 -1.32
C PHE A 46 -6.83 0.06 -2.12
N LYS A 47 -7.97 -0.55 -1.80
CA LYS A 47 -9.25 -0.37 -2.53
C LYS A 47 -9.75 1.08 -2.54
N GLY A 48 -9.46 1.85 -1.49
CA GLY A 48 -9.81 3.27 -1.38
C GLY A 48 -8.89 4.23 -2.15
N THR A 49 -7.76 3.76 -2.70
CA THR A 49 -6.74 4.62 -3.31
C THR A 49 -6.39 4.16 -4.73
N PRO A 50 -7.36 4.12 -5.65
CA PRO A 50 -7.18 3.53 -6.98
C PRO A 50 -6.17 4.29 -7.84
N SER A 51 -6.03 5.61 -7.65
CA SER A 51 -5.21 6.46 -8.52
C SER A 51 -3.75 6.61 -8.05
N VAL A 52 -3.35 5.86 -7.02
CA VAL A 52 -1.98 5.93 -6.49
C VAL A 52 -1.01 5.31 -7.49
N GLN A 53 -0.04 6.11 -7.93
CA GLN A 53 0.97 5.74 -8.89
C GLN A 53 2.29 5.34 -8.22
N PHE A 54 2.59 5.95 -7.07
CA PHE A 54 3.82 5.73 -6.31
C PHE A 54 3.47 5.24 -4.90
N LEU A 55 3.83 3.99 -4.60
CA LEU A 55 3.61 3.37 -3.29
C LEU A 55 4.95 2.98 -2.66
N TYR A 56 5.25 3.56 -1.49
CA TYR A 56 6.43 3.21 -0.71
C TYR A 56 6.04 2.39 0.52
N LEU A 57 6.60 1.17 0.60
CA LEU A 57 6.39 0.22 1.69
C LEU A 57 7.71 -0.17 2.38
N LYS A 58 8.77 0.64 2.21
CA LYS A 58 10.10 0.34 2.74
C LYS A 58 10.08 0.24 4.27
N ASP A 59 10.98 -0.57 4.84
CA ASP A 59 11.14 -0.71 6.29
C ASP A 59 9.82 -1.15 6.99
N ASN A 60 9.08 -2.07 6.37
CA ASN A 60 7.97 -2.82 6.97
C ASN A 60 8.36 -4.30 7.10
N ASP A 61 7.50 -5.12 7.72
CA ASP A 61 7.72 -6.55 7.98
C ASP A 61 6.69 -7.42 7.21
N ILE A 62 6.48 -7.10 5.93
CA ILE A 62 5.40 -7.70 5.13
C ILE A 62 5.76 -9.16 4.83
N LYS A 63 5.14 -10.08 5.56
CA LYS A 63 5.33 -11.53 5.43
C LYS A 63 4.24 -12.21 4.63
N HIS A 64 3.09 -11.55 4.51
CA HIS A 64 1.93 -12.10 3.81
C HIS A 64 1.33 -11.07 2.86
N ALA A 65 1.08 -11.52 1.63
CA ALA A 65 0.34 -10.76 0.63
C ALA A 65 -0.86 -11.61 0.20
N GLY A 66 -2.04 -11.00 0.22
CA GLY A 66 -3.27 -11.59 -0.31
C GLY A 66 -3.19 -11.80 -1.83
N ARG A 67 -4.24 -12.36 -2.41
CA ARG A 67 -4.31 -12.53 -3.86
C ARG A 67 -4.44 -11.15 -4.52
N TYR A 68 -3.54 -10.84 -5.46
CA TYR A 68 -3.51 -9.59 -6.22
C TYR A 68 -3.69 -8.32 -5.35
N PRO A 69 -2.83 -8.09 -4.35
CA PRO A 69 -3.02 -7.00 -3.38
C PRO A 69 -2.98 -5.61 -4.02
N PHE A 70 -2.42 -5.50 -5.23
CA PHE A 70 -2.32 -4.26 -6.00
C PHE A 70 -3.30 -4.18 -7.17
N GLU A 71 -4.17 -5.17 -7.39
CA GLU A 71 -5.22 -5.12 -8.43
C GLU A 71 -6.15 -3.90 -8.33
N PRO A 72 -6.56 -3.41 -7.14
CA PRO A 72 -7.41 -2.23 -7.06
C PRO A 72 -6.74 -0.92 -7.50
N MET A 73 -5.42 -0.90 -7.60
CA MET A 73 -4.68 0.28 -8.06
C MET A 73 -4.68 0.30 -9.59
N GLU A 74 -4.97 1.47 -10.18
CA GLU A 74 -5.04 1.64 -11.64
C GLU A 74 -3.72 1.22 -12.30
N ARG A 75 -3.82 0.54 -13.46
CA ARG A 75 -2.69 -0.06 -14.21
C ARG A 75 -1.57 0.92 -14.60
N SER A 76 -1.78 2.23 -14.45
CA SER A 76 -0.75 3.26 -14.64
C SER A 76 0.22 3.37 -13.46
N ALA A 77 0.01 2.62 -12.37
CA ALA A 77 0.87 2.64 -11.20
C ALA A 77 2.26 2.08 -11.52
N ILE A 78 3.28 2.91 -11.31
CA ILE A 78 4.67 2.51 -11.45
C ILE A 78 5.13 1.98 -10.09
N PHE A 79 4.98 0.68 -9.89
CA PHE A 79 5.39 0.00 -8.65
C PHE A 79 6.92 -0.09 -8.54
N PHE A 80 7.58 1.00 -8.16
CA PHE A 80 9.05 1.10 -8.18
C PHE A 80 9.78 0.31 -7.08
N PHE A 81 9.09 -0.18 -6.03
CA PHE A 81 9.80 -0.68 -4.83
C PHE A 81 9.27 -1.97 -4.19
N LEU A 82 8.20 -2.59 -4.72
CA LEU A 82 7.69 -3.85 -4.17
C LEU A 82 8.51 -5.08 -4.54
N PHE A 83 9.40 -4.97 -5.53
CA PHE A 83 10.24 -6.09 -5.96
C PHE A 83 11.32 -6.50 -4.95
N PHE A 84 11.68 -5.64 -3.98
CA PHE A 84 12.82 -5.92 -3.09
C PHE A 84 12.47 -6.62 -1.77
N ASN A 85 11.23 -6.56 -1.29
CA ASN A 85 10.87 -7.06 0.04
C ASN A 85 10.10 -8.40 0.04
N ILE A 86 9.66 -8.90 -1.12
CA ILE A 86 8.90 -10.18 -1.22
C ILE A 86 9.77 -11.31 -1.82
N MET A 87 11.03 -11.04 -2.19
CA MET A 87 11.93 -11.98 -2.88
C MET A 87 13.22 -12.26 -2.08
N THR A 88 13.33 -11.80 -0.84
CA THR A 88 14.49 -12.05 0.03
C THR A 88 14.09 -12.91 1.23
N GLU A 89 13.70 -14.15 0.92
CA GLU A 89 14.23 -15.44 1.45
C GLU A 89 13.29 -16.59 1.01
#